data_AF-A0A510UD15-F1
#
_entry.id   AF-A0A510UD15-F1
#
_cell.length_a   1.000
_cell.length_b   1.000
_cell.length_c   1.000
_cell.angle_alpha   90.00
_cell.angle_beta   90.00
_cell.angle_gamma   90.00
#
_symmetry.space_group_name_H-M   'P 1'
#
loop_
_entity.id
_entity.type
_entity.pdbx_description
1 polymer ?
#
loop_
_entity_poly.entity_id
_entity_poly.type
_entity_poly.pdbx_seq_one_letter_code
_entity_poly.pdbx_strand_id
1 'polypeptide(L)'
;MSIPKLKRQFLEEDKRRYGTQHQEFVDNPRNELKLGLVELETNVEFRNRFDAFVAPMVYSSEPCDFDTCFNSFKDISEQLIG
;
A
#
# COMPACT_ATOMS: atom_id res chain seq x y z
N MET A 1 18.25 -5.84 17.07
CA MET A 1 18.08 -4.66 16.19
C MET A 1 16.66 -4.15 16.38
N SER A 2 16.47 -3.01 17.06
CA SER A 2 15.16 -2.59 17.56
C SER A 2 14.34 -1.87 16.48
N ILE A 3 13.33 -2.58 15.97
CA ILE A 3 12.31 -2.19 14.98
C ILE A 3 11.50 -0.87 15.28
N PRO A 4 11.35 -0.35 16.52
CA PRO A 4 10.41 0.77 16.76
C PRO A 4 10.82 2.15 16.22
N LYS A 5 12.12 2.47 16.09
CA LYS A 5 12.56 3.83 15.72
C LYS A 5 12.41 4.15 14.23
N LEU A 6 12.48 3.14 13.37
CA LEU A 6 12.34 3.29 11.91
C LEU A 6 10.92 3.70 11.51
N LYS A 7 9.89 3.22 12.22
CA LYS A 7 8.49 3.51 11.88
C LYS A 7 8.18 5.02 11.91
N ARG A 8 8.71 5.75 12.90
CA ARG A 8 8.32 7.16 13.12
C ARG A 8 9.00 8.11 12.16
N GLN A 9 10.28 7.91 11.85
CA GLN A 9 10.94 8.72 10.82
C GLN A 9 10.34 8.47 9.44
N PHE A 10 9.99 7.23 9.12
CA PHE A 10 9.38 6.91 7.83
C PHE A 10 7.99 7.54 7.68
N LEU A 11 7.15 7.48 8.72
CA LEU A 11 5.83 8.13 8.73
C LEU A 11 5.93 9.65 8.57
N GLU A 12 6.87 10.30 9.25
CA GLU A 12 7.05 11.76 9.14
C GLU A 12 7.68 12.16 7.79
N GLU A 13 8.56 11.33 7.23
CA GLU A 13 9.11 11.51 5.89
C GLU A 13 8.02 11.35 4.81
N ASP A 14 7.16 10.33 4.93
CA ASP A 14 6.02 10.11 4.04
C ASP A 14 5.01 11.25 4.15
N LYS A 15 4.68 11.73 5.36
CA LYS A 15 3.87 12.95 5.52
C LYS A 15 4.51 14.17 4.88
N ARG A 16 5.82 14.35 5.02
CA ARG A 16 6.53 15.50 4.44
C ARG A 16 6.56 15.43 2.91
N ARG A 17 6.72 14.24 2.33
CA ARG A 17 6.86 14.02 0.88
C ARG A 17 5.52 13.94 0.17
N TYR A 18 4.53 13.31 0.78
CA TYR A 18 3.24 12.99 0.16
C TYR A 18 2.05 13.66 0.86
N GLY A 19 2.17 14.03 2.13
CA GLY A 19 1.08 14.69 2.88
C GLY A 19 0.75 16.10 2.41
N THR A 20 1.66 16.78 1.69
CA THR A 20 1.36 18.03 0.96
C THR A 20 0.71 17.80 -0.40
N GLN A 21 0.75 16.58 -0.94
CA GLN A 21 0.11 16.22 -2.21
C GLN A 21 -1.33 15.69 -1.98
N HIS A 22 -1.56 15.03 -0.84
CA HIS A 22 -2.87 14.50 -0.45
C HIS A 22 -3.17 14.88 1.01
N GLN A 23 -3.82 16.02 1.23
CA GLN A 23 -4.22 16.47 2.57
C GLN A 23 -5.08 15.41 3.30
N GLU A 24 -5.88 14.66 2.54
CA GLU A 24 -6.73 13.57 3.04
C GLU A 24 -5.94 12.41 3.66
N PHE A 25 -4.68 12.21 3.25
CA PHE A 25 -3.76 11.25 3.84
C PHE A 25 -3.35 11.64 5.27
N VAL A 26 -3.40 12.94 5.60
CA VAL A 26 -3.10 13.48 6.93
C VAL A 26 -4.36 13.58 7.79
N ASP A 27 -5.47 14.03 7.19
CA ASP A 27 -6.71 14.33 7.91
C ASP A 27 -7.59 13.10 8.15
N ASN A 28 -7.62 12.15 7.21
CA ASN A 28 -8.39 10.91 7.33
C ASN A 28 -7.68 9.72 6.67
N PRO A 29 -6.55 9.25 7.24
CA PRO A 29 -5.75 8.17 6.67
C PRO A 29 -6.53 6.86 6.50
N ARG A 30 -7.59 6.64 7.31
CA ARG A 30 -8.47 5.47 7.20
C ARG A 30 -9.34 5.51 5.95
N ASN A 31 -9.89 6.68 5.61
CA ASN A 31 -10.71 6.84 4.42
C ASN A 31 -9.87 6.81 3.15
N GLU A 32 -8.70 7.45 3.19
CA GLU A 32 -7.74 7.41 2.09
C GLU A 32 -7.28 5.97 1.77
N LEU A 33 -6.98 5.17 2.80
CA LEU A 33 -6.64 3.76 2.61
C LEU A 33 -7.80 2.96 1.99
N LYS A 34 -9.06 3.23 2.38
CA LYS A 34 -10.24 2.60 1.77
C LYS A 34 -10.38 2.96 0.29
N LEU A 35 -10.22 4.25 -0.05
CA LEU A 35 -10.29 4.71 -1.44
C LEU A 35 -9.16 4.09 -2.27
N GLY A 36 -7.94 4.04 -1.72
CA GLY A 36 -6.80 3.39 -2.36
C GLY A 36 -7.03 1.88 -2.61
N LEU A 37 -7.63 1.16 -1.66
CA LEU A 37 -8.00 -0.25 -1.87
C LEU A 37 -9.01 -0.44 -3.01
N VAL A 38 -10.04 0.40 -3.07
CA VAL A 38 -11.05 0.35 -4.14
C VAL A 38 -10.41 0.65 -5.50
N GLU A 39 -9.54 1.65 -5.57
CA GLU A 39 -8.83 2.01 -6.80
C GLU A 39 -7.90 0.87 -7.27
N LEU A 40 -7.16 0.25 -6.35
CA LEU A 40 -6.30 -0.91 -6.65
C LEU A 40 -7.09 -2.14 -7.13
N GLU A 41 -8.30 -2.35 -6.61
CA GLU A 41 -9.18 -3.46 -6.99
C GLU A 41 -9.87 -3.24 -8.35
N THR A 42 -10.24 -2.00 -8.66
CA THR A 42 -11.09 -1.68 -9.82
C THR A 42 -10.30 -1.26 -11.06
N ASN A 43 -9.12 -0.66 -10.89
CA ASN A 43 -8.33 -0.16 -12.00
C ASN A 43 -7.31 -1.20 -12.48
N VAL A 44 -7.60 -1.77 -13.66
CA VAL A 44 -6.79 -2.81 -14.32
C VAL A 44 -5.34 -2.39 -14.58
N GLU A 45 -5.05 -1.08 -14.64
CA GLU A 45 -3.70 -0.58 -14.82
C GLU A 45 -2.78 -0.98 -13.66
N PHE A 46 -3.30 -1.03 -12.42
CA PHE A 46 -2.49 -1.46 -11.27
C PHE A 46 -2.14 -2.94 -11.32
N ARG A 47 -3.05 -3.79 -11.78
CA ARG A 47 -2.75 -5.20 -12.07
C ARG A 47 -1.66 -5.32 -13.14
N ASN A 48 -1.82 -4.61 -14.25
CA ASN A 48 -0.83 -4.64 -15.34
C ASN A 48 0.56 -4.16 -14.87
N ARG A 49 0.62 -3.12 -14.04
CA ARG A 49 1.87 -2.62 -13.45
C ARG A 49 2.44 -3.62 -12.44
N PHE A 50 1.60 -4.29 -11.66
CA PHE A 50 2.06 -5.33 -10.75
C PHE A 50 2.73 -6.47 -11.51
N ASP A 51 2.07 -7.00 -12.55
CA ASP A 51 2.61 -8.10 -13.35
C ASP A 51 3.88 -7.69 -14.11
N ALA A 52 3.93 -6.45 -14.63
CA ALA A 52 5.08 -5.96 -15.39
C ALA A 52 6.29 -5.61 -14.52
N PHE A 53 6.08 -5.18 -13.27
CA PHE A 53 7.13 -4.60 -12.44
C PHE A 53 7.29 -5.28 -11.08
N VAL A 54 6.21 -5.43 -10.32
CA VAL A 54 6.28 -5.90 -8.92
C VAL A 54 6.53 -7.41 -8.85
N ALA A 55 5.77 -8.20 -9.61
CA ALA A 55 5.94 -9.65 -9.71
C ALA A 55 7.38 -10.04 -10.06
N PRO A 56 8.00 -9.52 -11.14
CA PRO A 56 9.38 -9.90 -11.48
C PRO A 56 10.44 -9.30 -10.55
N MET A 57 10.22 -8.15 -9.92
CA MET A 57 11.24 -7.53 -9.06
C MET A 57 11.24 -8.07 -7.63
N VAL A 58 10.07 -8.40 -7.08
CA VAL A 58 9.90 -8.78 -5.67
C VAL A 58 9.71 -10.29 -5.51
N TYR A 59 9.02 -10.93 -6.46
CA TYR A 59 8.55 -12.32 -6.38
C TYR A 59 9.24 -13.25 -7.39
N SER A 60 10.43 -12.87 -7.90
CA SER A 60 11.15 -13.64 -8.93
C SER A 60 11.45 -15.10 -8.57
N SER A 61 11.60 -15.39 -7.27
CA SER A 61 11.86 -16.74 -6.76
C SER A 61 10.60 -17.51 -6.34
N GLU A 62 9.54 -16.81 -5.91
CA GLU A 62 8.26 -17.40 -5.51
C GLU A 62 7.12 -16.52 -6.07
N PRO A 63 6.55 -16.91 -7.23
CA PRO A 63 5.54 -16.11 -7.89
C PRO A 63 4.29 -15.95 -7.02
N CYS A 64 3.95 -14.71 -6.68
CA CYS A 64 2.66 -14.35 -6.12
C CYS A 64 1.82 -13.70 -7.22
N ASP A 65 0.63 -14.24 -7.48
CA ASP A 65 -0.33 -13.57 -8.36
C ASP A 65 -0.92 -12.34 -7.68
N PHE A 66 -1.36 -11.38 -8.49
CA PHE A 66 -1.92 -10.12 -7.99
C PHE A 66 -3.06 -10.33 -6.99
N ASP A 67 -3.96 -11.28 -7.23
CA ASP A 67 -5.13 -11.50 -6.38
C ASP A 67 -4.75 -12.01 -4.99
N THR A 68 -3.86 -13.01 -4.93
CA THR A 68 -3.36 -13.56 -3.66
C THR A 68 -2.65 -12.49 -2.84
N CYS A 69 -1.79 -11.70 -3.48
CA CYS A 69 -1.06 -10.62 -2.83
C CYS A 69 -1.98 -9.47 -2.41
N PHE A 70 -2.91 -9.06 -3.28
CA PHE A 70 -3.86 -8.00 -3.02
C PHE A 70 -4.85 -8.37 -1.92
N ASN A 71 -5.40 -9.59 -1.91
CA ASN A 71 -6.31 -10.05 -0.87
C ASN A 71 -5.62 -10.06 0.50
N SER A 72 -4.37 -10.53 0.57
CA SER A 72 -3.59 -10.48 1.82
C SER A 72 -3.38 -9.04 2.30
N PHE A 73 -3.11 -8.11 1.37
CA PHE A 73 -2.98 -6.68 1.70
C PHE A 73 -4.31 -6.05 2.14
N LYS A 74 -5.41 -6.41 1.48
CA LYS A 74 -6.77 -5.96 1.78
C LYS A 74 -7.20 -6.43 3.17
N ASP A 75 -7.00 -7.69 3.51
CA ASP A 75 -7.31 -8.24 4.84
C ASP A 75 -6.59 -7.50 5.97
N ILE A 76 -5.29 -7.24 5.79
CA ILE A 76 -4.49 -6.49 6.78
C ILE A 76 -4.96 -5.04 6.87
N SER A 77 -5.25 -4.42 5.72
CA SER A 77 -5.72 -3.04 5.67
C SER A 77 -7.09 -2.88 6.34
N GLU A 78 -8.02 -3.79 6.11
CA GLU A 78 -9.33 -3.82 6.75
C GLU A 78 -9.22 -4.00 8.27
N GLN A 79 -8.31 -4.86 8.75
CA GLN A 79 -8.00 -4.99 10.19
C GLN A 79 -7.45 -3.71 10.81
N LEU A 80 -6.66 -2.92 10.07
CA LEU A 80 -6.10 -1.65 10.54
C LEU A 80 -7.11 -0.51 10.55
N ILE A 81 -8.10 -0.56 9.65
CA ILE A 81 -9.16 0.45 9.55
C ILE A 81 -10.30 0.20 10.56
N GLY A 82 -10.45 -1.06 11.02
CA GLY A 82 -11.37 -1.48 12.08
C GLY A 82 -11.35 -0.62 13.35
#